data_AF-A0A9E2XJG6-F1
#
_entry.id   AF-A0A9E2XJG6-F1
#
_cell.length_a   1.000
_cell.length_b   1.000
_cell.length_c   1.000
_cell.angle_alpha   90.00
_cell.angle_beta   90.00
_cell.angle_gamma   90.00
#
_symmetry.space_group_name_H-M   'P 1'
#
loop_
_entity.id
_entity.type
_entity.pdbx_description
1 polymer ?
#
loop_
_entity_poly.entity_id
_entity_poly.type
_entity_poly.pdbx_seq_one_letter_code
_entity_poly.pdbx_strand_id
1 'polypeptide(L)'
;MPLAARLFGRSMLAQESVERLLIDGGWYCEEVRALPGDSGLALSCPVMQRLGGLGLPVVVLAQYGRGGWNARRDYRAKALGDIGTVLGCARDAGLVAFVLAEPWKAAVEACGLDAFFLSEHHTPEGNRVVAEPVQQELVSR
;
A
#
# COMPACT_ATOMS: atom_id res chain seq x y z
N MET A 1 6.37 20.57 -6.09
CA MET A 1 6.31 21.87 -5.40
C MET A 1 7.41 21.96 -4.33
N PRO A 2 8.70 22.17 -4.70
CA PRO A 2 9.82 22.14 -3.75
C PRO A 2 10.26 23.53 -3.24
N LEU A 3 9.89 24.62 -3.94
CA LEU A 3 10.38 25.96 -3.62
C LEU A 3 9.59 26.63 -2.50
N ALA A 4 8.28 26.38 -2.43
CA ALA A 4 7.39 27.04 -1.48
C ALA A 4 7.64 26.61 -0.02
N ALA A 5 7.79 25.30 0.24
CA ALA A 5 8.12 24.77 1.57
C ALA A 5 9.46 25.35 2.10
N ARG A 6 10.43 25.48 1.19
CA ARG A 6 11.77 25.99 1.47
C ARG A 6 11.82 27.51 1.70
N LEU A 7 10.90 28.26 1.08
CA LEU A 7 10.83 29.74 1.18
C LEU A 7 10.00 30.23 2.37
N PHE A 8 8.95 29.52 2.76
CA PHE A 8 7.99 30.04 3.75
C PHE A 8 8.10 29.40 5.13
N GLY A 9 8.89 28.34 5.30
CA GLY A 9 8.90 27.55 6.53
C GLY A 9 7.53 26.94 6.84
N ARG A 10 7.41 26.16 7.92
CA ARG A 10 6.11 25.65 8.39
C ARG A 10 5.30 26.80 9.02
N SER A 11 4.71 27.65 8.19
CA SER A 11 3.69 28.59 8.66
C SER A 11 2.37 27.85 8.87
N MET A 12 1.62 28.18 9.93
CA MET A 12 0.32 27.54 10.22
C MET A 12 -0.66 27.73 9.04
N LEU A 13 -0.54 28.84 8.31
CA LEU A 13 -1.31 29.12 7.10
C LEU A 13 -0.97 28.19 5.93
N ALA A 14 0.31 27.83 5.76
CA ALA A 14 0.73 26.86 4.74
C ALA A 14 0.24 25.45 5.07
N GLN A 15 0.29 25.07 6.36
CA GLN A 15 -0.26 23.80 6.83
C GLN A 15 -1.77 23.72 6.61
N GLU A 16 -2.53 24.75 7.01
CA GLU A 16 -3.98 24.80 6.82
C GLU A 16 -4.36 24.78 5.33
N SER A 17 -3.55 25.40 4.47
CA SER A 17 -3.74 25.35 3.01
C SER A 17 -3.47 23.95 2.44
N VAL A 18 -2.41 23.28 2.89
CA VAL A 18 -2.09 21.90 2.48
C VAL A 18 -3.16 20.92 2.92
N GLU A 19 -3.67 21.05 4.15
CA GLU A 19 -4.76 20.24 4.69
C GLU A 19 -6.07 20.47 3.92
N ARG A 20 -6.42 21.73 3.61
CA ARG A 20 -7.61 22.06 2.81
C ARG A 20 -7.51 21.61 1.36
N LEU A 21 -6.30 21.56 0.80
CA LEU A 21 -6.05 21.14 -0.59
C LEU A 21 -5.77 19.64 -0.73
N LEU A 22 -5.74 18.88 0.38
CA LEU A 22 -5.47 17.43 0.41
C LEU A 22 -4.17 17.04 -0.33
N ILE A 23 -3.12 17.85 -0.18
CA ILE A 23 -1.79 17.66 -0.81
C ILE A 23 -0.71 17.24 0.21
N ASP A 24 -1.15 16.60 1.29
CA ASP A 24 -0.38 16.19 2.47
C ASP A 24 0.71 15.13 2.19
N GLY A 25 0.50 14.25 1.20
CA GLY A 25 1.41 13.13 0.90
C GLY A 25 2.86 13.54 0.56
N GLY A 26 3.09 14.75 0.07
CA GLY A 26 4.44 15.30 -0.18
C GLY A 26 4.97 16.21 0.94
N TRP A 27 4.09 16.72 1.80
CA TRP A 27 4.41 17.73 2.82
C TRP A 27 5.08 17.13 4.06
N TYR A 28 4.63 15.93 4.47
CA TYR A 28 5.21 15.22 5.61
C TYR A 28 6.52 14.47 5.29
N CYS A 29 6.82 14.24 4.00
CA CYS A 29 7.90 13.36 3.58
C CYS A 29 9.26 14.07 3.37
N GLU A 30 9.39 15.38 3.55
CA GLU A 30 10.67 16.10 3.35
C GLU A 30 11.72 15.82 4.46
N GLU A 31 11.32 15.24 5.60
CA GLU A 31 12.25 14.90 6.69
C GLU A 31 13.19 13.73 6.34
N VAL A 32 12.85 12.95 5.30
CA VAL A 32 13.66 11.85 4.80
C VAL A 32 13.95 12.12 3.32
N ARG A 33 15.21 11.93 2.86
CA ARG A 33 15.48 11.87 1.41
C ARG A 33 14.78 10.64 0.85
N ALA A 34 13.53 10.82 0.43
CA ALA A 34 12.80 9.81 -0.31
C ALA A 34 13.55 9.56 -1.62
N LEU A 35 13.70 8.29 -1.99
CA LEU A 35 14.19 7.93 -3.31
C LEU A 35 13.30 8.59 -4.38
N PRO A 36 13.83 8.85 -5.58
CA PRO A 36 13.03 9.34 -6.70
C PRO A 36 11.76 8.51 -6.89
N GLY A 37 10.69 9.14 -7.38
CA GLY A 37 9.49 8.43 -7.81
C GLY A 37 9.86 7.23 -8.69
N ASP A 38 9.13 6.12 -8.53
CA ASP A 38 9.33 4.83 -9.20
C ASP A 38 10.53 3.97 -8.72
N SER A 39 11.39 4.48 -7.84
CA SER A 39 12.50 3.67 -7.29
C SER A 39 12.02 2.43 -6.53
N GLY A 40 10.83 2.49 -5.91
CA GLY A 40 10.23 1.34 -5.23
C GLY A 40 9.95 0.17 -6.18
N LEU A 41 9.43 0.45 -7.39
CA LEU A 41 9.19 -0.57 -8.40
C LEU A 41 10.51 -1.14 -8.94
N ALA A 42 11.48 -0.28 -9.21
CA ALA A 42 12.80 -0.72 -9.68
C ALA A 42 13.52 -1.64 -8.67
N LEU A 43 13.26 -1.46 -7.37
CA LEU A 43 13.83 -2.28 -6.30
C LEU A 43 13.04 -3.55 -5.99
N SER A 44 11.83 -3.70 -6.52
CA SER A 44 10.93 -4.79 -6.13
C SER A 44 11.53 -6.18 -6.42
N CYS A 45 12.00 -6.43 -7.63
CA CYS A 45 12.61 -7.71 -8.00
C CYS A 45 13.92 -8.02 -7.24
N PRO A 46 14.90 -7.10 -7.15
CA PRO A 46 16.09 -7.32 -6.33
C PRO A 46 15.80 -7.62 -4.87
N VAL A 47 14.78 -6.99 -4.27
CA VAL A 47 14.36 -7.26 -2.89
C VAL A 47 13.78 -8.67 -2.77
N MET A 48 12.88 -9.06 -3.65
CA MET A 48 12.28 -10.41 -3.60
C MET A 48 13.31 -11.51 -3.84
N GLN A 49 14.24 -11.32 -4.78
CA GLN A 49 15.34 -12.26 -5.01
C GLN A 49 16.22 -12.43 -3.78
N ARG A 50 16.55 -11.33 -3.09
CA ARG A 50 17.30 -11.40 -1.83
C ARG A 50 16.54 -12.17 -0.76
N LEU A 51 15.24 -11.94 -0.62
CA LEU A 51 14.39 -12.66 0.32
C LEU A 51 14.32 -14.15 0.00
N GLY A 52 14.16 -14.52 -1.27
CA GLY A 52 14.18 -15.92 -1.71
C GLY A 52 15.51 -16.62 -1.43
N GLY A 53 16.63 -15.89 -1.53
CA GLY A 53 17.96 -16.38 -1.20
C GLY A 53 18.21 -16.65 0.29
N LEU A 54 17.34 -16.23 1.20
CA LEU A 54 17.49 -16.46 2.64
C LEU A 54 17.15 -17.89 3.07
N GLY A 55 16.47 -18.66 2.21
CA GLY A 55 16.04 -20.02 2.53
C GLY A 55 14.96 -20.11 3.62
N LEU A 56 14.30 -18.99 3.92
CA LEU A 56 13.17 -18.92 4.85
C LEU A 56 11.85 -18.84 4.07
N PRO A 57 10.76 -19.43 4.57
CA PRO A 57 9.43 -19.20 4.01
C PRO A 57 9.05 -17.73 4.14
N VAL A 58 8.80 -17.06 3.01
CA VAL A 58 8.35 -15.67 2.97
C VAL A 58 7.04 -15.57 2.20
N VAL A 59 6.06 -14.91 2.81
CA VAL A 59 4.79 -14.54 2.19
C VAL A 59 4.80 -13.05 1.90
N VAL A 60 4.48 -12.69 0.67
CA VAL A 60 4.33 -11.31 0.20
C VAL A 60 2.85 -11.06 -0.05
N LEU A 61 2.30 -10.09 0.67
CA LEU A 61 0.87 -9.80 0.72
C LEU A 61 0.59 -8.42 0.11
N ALA A 62 -0.34 -8.35 -0.85
CA ALA A 62 -0.89 -7.07 -1.29
C ALA A 62 -2.04 -6.66 -0.36
N GLN A 63 -1.82 -5.61 0.43
CA GLN A 63 -2.81 -5.01 1.32
C GLN A 63 -3.32 -3.69 0.75
N TYR A 64 -4.61 -3.41 0.93
CA TYR A 64 -5.28 -2.25 0.34
C TYR A 64 -5.78 -1.33 1.45
N GLY A 65 -5.33 -0.08 1.45
CA GLY A 65 -5.86 0.96 2.34
C GLY A 65 -7.21 1.51 1.86
N ARG A 66 -7.90 2.23 2.75
CA ARG A 66 -9.19 2.87 2.45
C ARG A 66 -9.09 3.83 1.28
N GLY A 67 -8.02 4.63 1.22
CA GLY A 67 -7.74 5.55 0.13
C GLY A 67 -7.62 4.84 -1.23
N GLY A 68 -7.11 3.61 -1.27
CA GLY A 68 -7.03 2.79 -2.49
C GLY A 68 -8.40 2.36 -3.01
N TRP A 69 -9.38 2.14 -2.12
CA TRP A 69 -10.76 1.82 -2.48
C TRP A 69 -11.52 3.02 -3.05
N ASN A 70 -11.27 4.21 -2.48
CA ASN A 70 -11.90 5.46 -2.88
C ASN A 70 -11.15 6.21 -4.01
N ALA A 71 -10.00 5.69 -4.43
CA ALA A 71 -9.17 6.33 -5.42
C ALA A 71 -9.87 6.43 -6.78
N ARG A 72 -9.50 7.48 -7.52
CA ARG A 72 -9.89 7.64 -8.91
C ARG A 72 -9.43 6.43 -9.74
N ARG A 73 -10.19 6.11 -10.78
CA ARG A 73 -9.99 4.91 -11.61
C ARG A 73 -8.58 4.80 -12.20
N ASP A 74 -8.01 5.92 -12.65
CA ASP A 74 -6.65 6.02 -13.19
C ASP A 74 -5.59 5.64 -12.15
N TYR A 75 -5.71 6.20 -10.94
CA TYR A 75 -4.82 5.89 -9.84
C TYR A 75 -4.95 4.42 -9.41
N ARG A 76 -6.18 3.92 -9.29
CA ARG A 76 -6.43 2.51 -8.93
C ARG A 76 -5.84 1.55 -9.96
N ALA A 77 -5.97 1.86 -11.25
CA ALA A 77 -5.39 1.04 -12.32
C ALA A 77 -3.86 1.02 -12.24
N LYS A 78 -3.21 2.17 -12.02
CA LYS A 78 -1.76 2.23 -11.81
C LYS A 78 -1.34 1.41 -10.58
N ALA A 79 -2.00 1.63 -9.43
CA ALA A 79 -1.70 0.92 -8.20
C ALA A 79 -1.83 -0.61 -8.35
N LEU A 80 -2.87 -1.09 -9.05
CA LEU A 80 -3.02 -2.51 -9.35
C LEU A 80 -1.91 -3.03 -10.29
N GLY A 81 -1.46 -2.24 -11.25
CA GLY A 81 -0.30 -2.56 -12.09
C GLY A 81 0.98 -2.68 -11.26
N ASP A 82 1.26 -1.70 -10.42
CA ASP A 82 2.41 -1.66 -9.52
C ASP A 82 2.43 -2.88 -8.57
N ILE A 83 1.27 -3.19 -7.95
CA ILE A 83 1.09 -4.39 -7.12
C ILE A 83 1.35 -5.67 -7.93
N GLY A 84 0.83 -5.74 -9.15
CA GLY A 84 1.06 -6.85 -10.07
C GLY A 84 2.54 -7.10 -10.33
N THR A 85 3.33 -6.04 -10.55
CA THR A 85 4.78 -6.12 -10.71
C THR A 85 5.45 -6.68 -9.46
N VAL A 86 5.15 -6.14 -8.27
CA VAL A 86 5.74 -6.60 -6.99
C VAL A 86 5.46 -8.08 -6.75
N LEU A 87 4.23 -8.51 -6.96
CA LEU A 87 3.83 -9.91 -6.76
C LEU A 87 4.39 -10.84 -7.84
N GLY A 88 4.56 -10.36 -9.07
CA GLY A 88 5.30 -11.08 -10.12
C GLY A 88 6.74 -11.38 -9.68
N CYS A 89 7.47 -10.33 -9.26
CA CYS A 89 8.81 -10.46 -8.70
C CYS A 89 8.89 -11.45 -7.53
N ALA A 90 7.87 -11.48 -6.65
CA ALA A 90 7.80 -12.41 -5.54
C ALA A 90 7.67 -13.87 -6.02
N ARG A 91 6.79 -14.14 -6.99
CA ARG A 91 6.63 -15.48 -7.59
C ARG A 91 7.92 -15.94 -8.27
N ASP A 92 8.56 -15.06 -9.04
CA ASP A 92 9.81 -15.38 -9.75
C ASP A 92 10.96 -15.71 -8.78
N ALA A 93 10.93 -15.14 -7.58
CA ALA A 93 11.88 -15.45 -6.50
C ALA A 93 11.51 -16.69 -5.67
N GLY A 94 10.46 -17.42 -6.05
CA GLY A 94 9.98 -18.61 -5.32
C GLY A 94 9.24 -18.29 -4.02
N LEU A 95 8.83 -17.04 -3.80
CA LEU A 95 8.07 -16.62 -2.63
C LEU A 95 6.57 -16.83 -2.83
N VAL A 96 5.84 -16.92 -1.73
CA VAL A 96 4.37 -16.98 -1.77
C VAL A 96 3.82 -15.58 -2.01
N ALA A 97 3.20 -15.36 -3.16
CA ALA A 97 2.59 -14.09 -3.52
C ALA A 97 1.06 -14.16 -3.37
N PHE A 98 0.52 -13.38 -2.44
CA PHE A 98 -0.89 -13.45 -2.06
C PHE A 98 -1.61 -12.11 -2.28
N VAL A 99 -2.74 -12.18 -3.01
CA VAL A 99 -3.56 -11.01 -3.39
C VAL A 99 -4.85 -11.03 -2.59
N LEU A 100 -5.10 -9.97 -1.83
CA LEU A 100 -6.33 -9.84 -1.05
C LEU A 100 -7.44 -9.05 -1.77
N ALA A 101 -7.26 -8.68 -3.03
CA ALA A 101 -8.21 -7.84 -3.77
C ALA A 101 -9.63 -8.44 -3.81
N GLU A 102 -9.75 -9.73 -4.13
CA GLU A 102 -11.05 -10.40 -4.23
C GLU A 102 -11.71 -10.61 -2.85
N PRO A 103 -11.00 -11.13 -1.81
CA PRO A 103 -11.54 -11.17 -0.45
C PRO A 103 -12.05 -9.81 0.05
N TRP A 104 -11.28 -8.75 -0.19
CA TRP A 104 -11.70 -7.40 0.17
C TRP A 104 -12.89 -6.90 -0.64
N LYS A 105 -12.90 -7.15 -1.96
CA LYS A 105 -14.00 -6.73 -2.83
C LYS A 105 -15.32 -7.33 -2.36
N ALA A 106 -15.35 -8.65 -2.11
CA ALA A 106 -16.54 -9.32 -1.61
C ALA A 106 -17.00 -8.77 -0.25
N ALA A 107 -16.07 -8.54 0.67
CA ALA A 107 -16.38 -7.99 1.99
C ALA A 107 -16.94 -6.55 1.91
N VAL A 108 -16.31 -5.68 1.11
CA VAL A 108 -16.72 -4.29 0.92
C VAL A 108 -18.06 -4.19 0.18
N GLU A 109 -18.31 -5.02 -0.83
CA GLU A 109 -19.61 -5.07 -1.52
C GLU A 109 -20.75 -5.51 -0.58
N ALA A 110 -20.46 -6.39 0.39
CA ALA A 110 -21.46 -6.89 1.33
C ALA A 110 -21.76 -5.93 2.49
N CYS A 111 -20.73 -5.34 3.10
CA CYS A 111 -20.85 -4.61 4.38
C CYS A 111 -20.55 -3.12 4.28
N GLY A 112 -20.07 -2.64 3.12
CA GLY A 112 -19.56 -1.29 2.95
C GLY A 112 -18.15 -1.11 3.54
N LEU A 113 -17.46 -0.07 3.05
CA LEU A 113 -16.06 0.19 3.41
C LEU A 113 -15.89 0.62 4.88
N ASP A 114 -16.89 1.30 5.45
CA ASP A 114 -16.85 1.83 6.82
C ASP A 114 -16.88 0.74 7.90
N ALA A 115 -17.33 -0.48 7.56
CA ALA A 115 -17.29 -1.61 8.48
C ALA A 115 -15.84 -2.09 8.77
N PHE A 116 -14.91 -1.81 7.87
CA PHE A 116 -13.56 -2.38 7.90
C PHE A 116 -12.46 -1.36 8.18
N PHE A 117 -12.77 -0.06 8.12
CA PHE A 117 -11.77 1.00 8.23
C PHE A 117 -12.18 2.09 9.23
N LEU A 118 -11.24 2.47 10.09
CA LEU A 118 -11.23 3.71 10.85
C LEU A 118 -10.19 4.63 10.21
N SER A 119 -10.65 5.60 9.39
CA SER A 119 -9.77 6.36 8.50
C SER A 119 -8.97 5.40 7.59
N GLU A 120 -7.64 5.42 7.59
CA GLU A 120 -6.81 4.49 6.81
C GLU A 120 -6.43 3.19 7.52
N HIS A 121 -6.85 3.01 8.78
CA HIS A 121 -6.51 1.83 9.58
C HIS A 121 -7.64 0.81 9.62
N HIS A 122 -7.31 -0.48 9.65
CA HIS A 122 -8.32 -1.52 9.79
C HIS A 122 -8.99 -1.52 11.17
N THR A 123 -10.28 -1.77 11.17
CA THR A 123 -11.02 -2.24 12.36
C THR A 123 -10.59 -3.69 12.69
N PRO A 124 -10.99 -4.24 13.86
CA PRO A 124 -10.85 -5.66 14.13
C PRO A 124 -11.44 -6.53 13.01
N GLU A 125 -12.58 -6.15 12.45
CA GLU A 125 -13.25 -6.83 11.34
C GLU A 125 -12.40 -6.74 10.06
N GLY A 126 -11.84 -5.56 9.75
CA GLY A 126 -10.91 -5.41 8.61
C GLY A 126 -9.66 -6.26 8.75
N ASN A 127 -9.14 -6.42 9.97
CA ASN A 127 -8.02 -7.32 10.23
C ASN A 127 -8.40 -8.80 10.06
N ARG A 128 -9.65 -9.21 10.40
CA ARG A 128 -10.11 -10.59 10.14
C ARG A 128 -10.18 -10.91 8.65
N VAL A 129 -10.68 -9.98 7.83
CA VAL A 129 -10.74 -10.13 6.36
C VAL A 129 -9.35 -10.42 5.75
N VAL A 130 -8.30 -9.90 6.38
CA VAL A 130 -6.90 -10.16 5.98
C VAL A 130 -6.36 -11.45 6.58
N ALA A 131 -6.57 -11.66 7.88
CA ALA A 131 -5.94 -12.74 8.62
C ALA A 131 -6.47 -14.13 8.25
N GLU A 132 -7.78 -14.25 8.01
CA GLU A 132 -8.41 -15.55 7.73
C GLU A 132 -7.90 -16.19 6.42
N PRO A 133 -7.85 -15.48 5.27
CA PRO A 133 -7.28 -16.05 4.05
C PRO A 133 -5.79 -16.38 4.19
N VAL A 134 -5.03 -15.56 4.91
CA VAL A 134 -3.60 -15.81 5.16
C VAL A 134 -3.41 -17.06 6.01
N GLN A 135 -4.20 -17.23 7.06
CA GLN A 135 -4.16 -18.42 7.91
C GLN A 135 -4.51 -19.68 7.10
N GLN A 136 -5.54 -19.63 6.27
CA GLN A 136 -5.93 -20.75 5.41
C GLN A 136 -4.80 -21.14 4.45
N GLU A 137 -4.18 -20.15 3.79
CA GLU A 137 -3.05 -20.38 2.89
C GLU A 137 -1.87 -21.02 3.62
N LEU A 138 -1.54 -20.52 4.83
CA LEU A 138 -0.43 -21.04 5.63
C LEU A 138 -0.66 -22.46 6.17
N VAL A 139 -1.90 -22.84 6.47
CA VAL A 139 -2.24 -24.19 6.96
C VAL A 139 -2.35 -25.20 5.82
N SER A 140 -2.66 -24.76 4.60
CA SER A 140 -2.82 -25.62 3.43
C SER A 140 -1.51 -26.06 2.75
N ARG A 141 -0.38 -25.55 3.23
CA ARG A 141 0.98 -25.80 2.71
C ARG A 141 1.78 -26.69 3.65
#